data_AF-A0A498MAD9-F1
#
_entry.id   AF-A0A498MAD9-F1
#
_cell.length_a   1.000
_cell.length_b   1.000
_cell.length_c   1.000
_cell.angle_alpha   90.00
_cell.angle_beta   90.00
_cell.angle_gamma   90.00
#
_symmetry.space_group_name_H-M   'P 1'
#
loop_
_entity.id
_entity.type
_entity.pdbx_description
1 polymer ?
#
loop_
_entity_poly.entity_id
_entity_poly.type
_entity_poly.pdbx_seq_one_letter_code
_entity_poly.pdbx_strand_id
1 'polypeptide(L)'
;MDRDDCRRNKTLGKNLMCRLKCLFSSSSAPESRLSLEDTQQWSQSLERLLGSKYGLATFRTFLKAEFSDENIEFWLTCEDYKKITSSHKMSSKAKKIFEQFVEAESPKEINIDYHTREEIKRNVKSPTSQCFDEAQKIVYGLMERDSYPRFLRSEMYKTLLESLAADNAQR
;
A
#
# COMPACT_ATOMS: atom_id res chain seq x y z
N MET A 1 -24.00 -11.71 7.71
CA MET A 1 -23.64 -10.37 8.24
C MET A 1 -23.33 -9.39 7.07
N ASP A 2 -23.97 -9.53 5.90
CA ASP A 2 -23.32 -9.14 4.62
C ASP A 2 -23.88 -7.90 3.91
N ARG A 3 -25.01 -7.34 4.35
CA ARG A 3 -25.65 -6.21 3.63
C ARG A 3 -25.06 -4.84 3.98
N ASP A 4 -24.62 -4.64 5.23
CA ASP A 4 -24.11 -3.35 5.69
C ASP A 4 -22.67 -3.08 5.22
N ASP A 5 -21.81 -4.09 5.17
CA ASP A 5 -20.44 -3.95 4.66
C ASP A 5 -20.41 -3.70 3.15
N CYS A 6 -21.29 -4.33 2.37
CA CYS A 6 -21.43 -4.05 0.94
C CYS A 6 -21.88 -2.60 0.70
N ARG A 7 -22.84 -2.09 1.49
CA ARG A 7 -23.34 -0.71 1.38
C ARG A 7 -22.27 0.30 1.81
N ARG A 8 -21.48 -0.01 2.84
CA ARG A 8 -20.34 0.81 3.30
C ARG A 8 -19.24 0.88 2.23
N ASN A 9 -18.88 -0.26 1.63
CA ASN A 9 -17.83 -0.34 0.61
C ASN A 9 -18.22 0.36 -0.71
N LYS A 10 -19.51 0.31 -1.12
CA LYS A 10 -20.01 1.07 -2.28
C LYS A 10 -19.95 2.58 -2.07
N THR A 11 -20.35 3.05 -0.88
CA THR A 11 -20.25 4.48 -0.53
C THR A 11 -18.80 4.91 -0.42
N LEU A 12 -17.93 4.07 0.15
CA LEU A 12 -16.49 4.32 0.27
C LEU A 12 -15.84 4.43 -1.11
N GLY A 13 -16.16 3.55 -2.07
CA GLY A 13 -15.65 3.61 -3.44
C GLY A 13 -16.05 4.88 -4.18
N LYS A 14 -17.31 5.31 -4.08
CA LYS A 14 -17.78 6.57 -4.69
C LYS A 14 -17.12 7.79 -4.07
N ASN A 15 -17.05 7.86 -2.74
CA ASN A 15 -16.36 8.94 -2.02
C ASN A 15 -14.86 8.96 -2.33
N LEU A 16 -14.23 7.78 -2.44
CA LEU A 16 -12.83 7.66 -2.82
C LEU A 16 -12.59 8.15 -4.23
N MET A 17 -13.45 7.85 -5.19
CA MET A 17 -13.33 8.36 -6.56
C MET A 17 -13.41 9.89 -6.62
N CYS A 18 -14.35 10.51 -5.89
CA CYS A 18 -14.41 11.98 -5.76
C CYS A 18 -13.11 12.53 -5.16
N ARG A 19 -12.58 11.88 -4.10
CA ARG A 19 -11.32 12.28 -3.47
C ARG A 19 -10.12 12.10 -4.39
N LEU A 20 -10.01 11.00 -5.13
CA LEU A 20 -8.93 10.76 -6.09
C LEU A 20 -8.99 11.78 -7.23
N LYS A 21 -10.19 12.05 -7.79
CA LYS A 21 -10.38 13.12 -8.78
C LYS A 21 -9.91 14.47 -8.21
N CYS A 22 -10.35 14.88 -7.02
CA CYS A 22 -9.90 16.14 -6.40
C CYS A 22 -8.41 16.19 -6.05
N LEU A 23 -7.84 15.10 -5.51
CA LEU A 23 -6.42 15.04 -5.09
C LEU A 23 -5.45 15.18 -6.27
N PHE A 24 -5.90 14.88 -7.49
CA PHE A 24 -5.05 14.87 -8.67
C PHE A 24 -5.51 15.79 -9.81
N SER A 25 -6.70 16.41 -9.71
CA SER A 25 -7.21 17.43 -10.64
C SER A 25 -6.39 18.72 -10.71
N SER A 26 -5.54 18.99 -9.73
CA SER A 26 -4.70 20.21 -9.66
C SER A 26 -3.32 20.04 -10.30
N SER A 27 -3.00 18.88 -10.90
CA SER A 27 -1.75 18.70 -11.64
C SER A 27 -1.91 19.21 -13.07
N SER A 28 -1.20 20.29 -13.41
CA SER A 28 -1.16 20.90 -14.75
C SER A 28 -0.41 20.06 -15.80
N ALA A 29 -0.19 18.77 -15.56
CA ALA A 29 0.49 17.86 -16.47
C ALA A 29 -0.55 17.04 -17.27
N PRO A 30 -0.43 16.97 -18.61
CA PRO A 30 -1.39 16.28 -19.49
C PRO A 30 -1.45 14.74 -19.29
N GLU A 31 -0.60 14.15 -18.44
CA GLU A 31 -0.48 12.71 -18.19
C GLU A 31 -1.33 12.18 -17.01
N SER A 32 -2.10 13.02 -16.33
CA SER A 32 -2.59 12.71 -14.97
C SER A 32 -4.08 12.36 -14.83
N ARG A 33 -4.78 11.91 -15.88
CA ARG A 33 -6.14 11.37 -15.71
C ARG A 33 -6.08 9.86 -15.56
N LEU A 34 -6.64 9.35 -14.45
CA LEU A 34 -6.82 7.92 -14.24
C LEU A 34 -7.55 7.31 -15.45
N SER A 35 -6.90 6.39 -16.17
CA SER A 35 -7.48 5.70 -17.32
C SER A 35 -8.04 4.33 -16.92
N LEU A 36 -9.00 3.84 -17.70
CA LEU A 36 -9.55 2.49 -17.51
C LEU A 36 -8.44 1.44 -17.72
N GLU A 37 -7.64 1.62 -18.76
CA GLU A 37 -6.55 0.72 -19.13
C GLU A 37 -5.51 0.63 -17.99
N ASP A 38 -5.05 1.77 -17.45
CA ASP A 38 -4.12 1.79 -16.31
C ASP A 38 -4.70 1.09 -15.09
N THR A 39 -5.99 1.27 -14.84
CA THR A 39 -6.67 0.65 -13.69
C THR A 39 -6.80 -0.86 -13.87
N GLN A 40 -6.97 -1.34 -15.10
CA GLN A 40 -6.95 -2.77 -15.42
C GLN A 40 -5.55 -3.38 -15.25
N GLN A 41 -4.47 -2.62 -15.45
CA GLN A 41 -3.12 -3.10 -15.20
C GLN A 41 -2.87 -3.44 -13.72
N TRP A 42 -3.63 -2.86 -12.80
CA TRP A 42 -3.50 -3.14 -11.36
C TRP A 42 -3.85 -4.58 -11.00
N SER A 43 -4.66 -5.29 -11.82
CA SER A 43 -5.01 -6.69 -11.57
C SER A 43 -3.95 -7.68 -12.08
N GLN A 44 -2.93 -7.20 -12.78
CA GLN A 44 -1.89 -8.05 -13.37
C GLN A 44 -0.78 -8.40 -12.35
N SER A 45 -0.41 -7.45 -11.49
CA SER A 45 0.50 -7.70 -10.38
C SER A 45 0.36 -6.64 -9.28
N LEU A 46 0.71 -7.01 -8.04
CA LEU A 46 0.79 -6.06 -6.94
C LEU A 46 1.83 -4.95 -7.24
N GLU A 47 2.94 -5.29 -7.91
CA GLU A 47 3.94 -4.32 -8.37
C GLU A 47 3.32 -3.21 -9.25
N ARG A 48 2.49 -3.58 -10.24
CA ARG A 48 1.78 -2.60 -11.10
C ARG A 48 0.81 -1.73 -10.30
N LEU A 49 0.13 -2.31 -9.32
CA LEU A 49 -0.75 -1.57 -8.41
C LEU A 49 0.04 -0.56 -7.57
N LEU A 50 1.15 -0.96 -6.96
CA LEU A 50 1.97 -0.12 -6.09
C LEU A 50 2.78 0.94 -6.87
N GLY A 51 3.15 0.65 -8.12
CA GLY A 51 3.81 1.59 -9.02
C GLY A 51 2.89 2.70 -9.52
N SER A 52 1.57 2.48 -9.53
CA SER A 52 0.59 3.52 -9.85
C SER A 52 0.31 4.40 -8.64
N LYS A 53 0.45 5.72 -8.79
CA LYS A 53 0.08 6.70 -7.75
C LYS A 53 -1.37 6.53 -7.28
N TYR A 54 -2.27 6.28 -8.24
CA TYR A 54 -3.69 6.06 -7.99
C TYR A 54 -3.95 4.67 -7.41
N GLY A 55 -3.27 3.65 -7.93
CA GLY A 55 -3.37 2.28 -7.44
C GLY A 55 -2.97 2.20 -5.97
N LEU A 56 -1.80 2.74 -5.63
CA LEU A 56 -1.30 2.81 -4.27
C LEU A 56 -2.25 3.55 -3.32
N ALA A 57 -2.79 4.70 -3.73
CA ALA A 57 -3.72 5.47 -2.91
C ALA A 57 -5.04 4.71 -2.66
N THR A 58 -5.52 4.01 -3.68
CA THR A 58 -6.74 3.18 -3.59
C THR A 58 -6.50 1.97 -2.68
N PHE A 59 -5.40 1.27 -2.88
CA PHE A 59 -5.02 0.10 -2.07
C PHE A 59 -4.79 0.46 -0.60
N ARG A 60 -4.12 1.58 -0.31
CA ARG A 60 -3.99 2.10 1.06
C ARG A 60 -5.34 2.39 1.72
N THR A 61 -6.30 2.92 0.96
CA THR A 61 -7.65 3.19 1.49
C THR A 61 -8.39 1.89 1.81
N PHE A 62 -8.24 0.88 0.94
CA PHE A 62 -8.79 -0.45 1.16
C PHE A 62 -8.21 -1.09 2.43
N LEU A 63 -6.88 -1.12 2.57
CA LEU A 63 -6.22 -1.70 3.74
C LEU A 63 -6.61 -0.99 5.05
N LYS A 64 -6.77 0.34 5.03
CA LYS A 64 -7.26 1.09 6.20
C LYS A 64 -8.67 0.72 6.60
N ALA A 65 -9.53 0.43 5.63
CA ALA A 65 -10.91 0.01 5.91
C ALA A 65 -10.96 -1.39 6.55
N GLU A 66 -9.94 -2.21 6.30
CA GLU A 66 -9.79 -3.55 6.86
C GLU A 66 -8.85 -3.62 8.07
N PHE A 67 -8.34 -2.47 8.54
CA PHE A 67 -7.38 -2.37 9.64
C PHE A 67 -6.10 -3.21 9.40
N SER A 68 -5.62 -3.24 8.16
CA SER A 68 -4.44 -4.01 7.73
C SER A 68 -3.43 -3.16 6.95
N ASP A 69 -3.36 -1.84 7.22
CA ASP A 69 -2.49 -0.90 6.52
C ASP A 69 -1.05 -0.83 7.04
N GLU A 70 -0.74 -1.52 8.14
CA GLU A 70 0.61 -1.65 8.67
C GLU A 70 1.58 -2.26 7.65
N ASN A 71 1.12 -3.24 6.86
CA ASN A 71 1.93 -3.94 5.87
C ASN A 71 2.40 -2.99 4.74
N ILE A 72 1.49 -2.18 4.21
CA ILE A 72 1.85 -1.22 3.15
C ILE A 72 2.63 -0.03 3.70
N GLU A 73 2.36 0.38 4.94
CA GLU A 73 3.11 1.46 5.59
C GLU A 73 4.55 1.04 5.85
N PHE A 74 4.77 -0.18 6.33
CA PHE A 74 6.10 -0.76 6.48
C PHE A 74 6.83 -0.85 5.14
N TRP A 75 6.18 -1.41 4.12
CA TRP A 75 6.80 -1.57 2.79
C TRP A 75 7.27 -0.24 2.20
N LEU A 76 6.44 0.80 2.27
CA LEU A 76 6.80 2.14 1.77
C LEU A 76 7.86 2.81 2.63
N THR A 77 7.82 2.60 3.95
CA THR A 77 8.85 3.11 4.84
C THR A 77 10.21 2.48 4.53
N CYS A 78 10.24 1.20 4.13
CA CYS A 78 11.44 0.53 3.66
C CYS A 78 11.94 1.11 2.33
N GLU A 79 11.06 1.37 1.36
CA GLU A 79 11.43 2.02 0.10
C GLU A 79 12.05 3.41 0.32
N ASP A 80 11.51 4.20 1.24
CA ASP A 80 12.08 5.50 1.59
C ASP A 80 13.38 5.38 2.39
N TYR A 81 13.49 4.36 3.23
CA TYR A 81 14.71 4.07 3.99
C TYR A 81 15.90 3.75 3.07
N LYS A 82 15.68 2.97 2.00
CA LYS A 82 16.73 2.64 1.01
C LYS A 82 17.32 3.85 0.31
N LYS A 83 16.58 4.96 0.22
CA LYS A 83 17.03 6.21 -0.40
C LYS A 83 17.91 7.05 0.53
N ILE A 84 18.02 6.69 1.82
CA ILE A 84 18.83 7.43 2.79
C ILE A 84 20.31 7.10 2.60
N THR A 85 21.12 8.13 2.35
CA THR A 85 22.59 7.99 2.22
C THR A 85 23.34 8.42 3.49
N SER A 86 22.73 9.24 4.34
CA SER A 86 23.35 9.71 5.58
C SER A 86 23.28 8.66 6.68
N SER A 87 24.45 8.21 7.16
CA SER A 87 24.56 7.21 8.24
C SER A 87 23.79 7.61 9.51
N HIS A 88 23.85 8.87 9.93
CA HIS A 88 23.11 9.34 11.12
C HIS A 88 21.58 9.25 10.94
N LYS A 89 21.08 9.66 9.76
CA LYS A 89 19.64 9.56 9.45
C LYS A 89 19.21 8.09 9.30
N MET A 90 20.07 7.27 8.71
CA MET A 90 19.83 5.83 8.55
C MET A 90 19.70 5.15 9.91
N SER A 91 20.64 5.36 10.82
CA SER A 91 20.57 4.81 12.18
C SER A 91 19.33 5.26 12.95
N SER A 92 18.97 6.54 12.85
CA SER A 92 17.78 7.07 13.51
C SER A 92 16.48 6.49 12.91
N LYS A 93 16.43 6.32 11.59
CA LYS A 93 15.26 5.79 10.89
C LYS A 93 15.13 4.28 11.09
N ALA A 94 16.24 3.53 11.09
CA ALA A 94 16.25 2.09 11.32
C ALA A 94 15.67 1.74 12.70
N LYS A 95 16.08 2.47 13.75
CA LYS A 95 15.51 2.28 15.10
C LYS A 95 14.00 2.54 15.13
N LYS A 96 13.54 3.64 14.52
CA LYS A 96 12.10 3.95 14.43
C LYS A 96 11.31 2.89 13.68
N ILE A 97 11.85 2.36 12.57
CA ILE A 97 11.19 1.28 11.82
C ILE A 97 11.11 0.02 12.69
N PHE A 98 12.18 -0.30 13.42
CA PHE A 98 12.20 -1.44 14.31
C PHE A 98 11.14 -1.32 15.41
N GLU A 99 11.15 -0.23 16.19
CA GLU A 99 10.19 0.03 17.27
C GLU A 99 8.73 0.04 16.75
N GLN A 100 8.51 0.61 15.56
CA GLN A 100 7.16 0.76 15.03
C GLN A 100 6.60 -0.51 14.36
N PHE A 101 7.43 -1.34 13.72
CA PHE A 101 6.93 -2.45 12.91
C PHE A 101 7.45 -3.83 13.31
N VAL A 102 8.60 -3.91 13.99
CA VAL A 102 9.32 -5.18 14.22
C VAL A 102 9.38 -5.57 15.69
N GLU A 103 9.36 -4.58 16.59
CA GLU A 103 9.31 -4.81 18.03
C GLU A 103 8.03 -5.58 18.41
N ALA A 104 8.18 -6.57 19.29
CA ALA A 104 7.05 -7.35 19.77
C ALA A 104 6.08 -6.44 20.52
N GLU A 105 4.78 -6.66 20.34
CA GLU A 105 3.71 -5.86 20.94
C GLU A 105 3.61 -4.43 20.39
N SER A 106 4.32 -4.12 19.30
CA SER A 106 4.12 -2.85 18.61
C SER A 106 2.69 -2.74 18.08
N PRO A 107 2.04 -1.57 18.17
CA PRO A 107 0.69 -1.36 17.61
C PRO A 107 0.62 -1.56 16.09
N LYS A 108 1.75 -1.58 15.38
CA LYS A 108 1.84 -1.85 13.93
C LYS A 108 2.80 -3.00 13.61
N GLU A 109 2.90 -3.96 14.51
CA GLU A 109 3.73 -5.15 14.33
C GLU A 109 3.36 -5.90 13.04
N ILE A 110 4.35 -6.09 12.17
CA ILE A 110 4.19 -6.85 10.92
C ILE A 110 4.30 -8.36 11.19
N ASN A 111 3.58 -9.15 10.40
CA ASN A 111 3.60 -10.60 10.52
C ASN A 111 4.87 -11.20 9.88
N ILE A 112 5.92 -11.35 10.67
CA ILE A 112 7.20 -11.99 10.32
C ILE A 112 7.58 -13.03 11.37
N ASP A 113 8.36 -14.03 10.96
CA ASP A 113 8.82 -15.10 11.84
C ASP A 113 9.94 -14.61 12.79
N TYR A 114 10.20 -15.42 13.82
CA TYR A 114 11.18 -15.11 14.85
C TYR A 114 12.59 -14.90 14.28
N HIS A 115 12.99 -15.71 13.30
CA HIS A 115 14.34 -15.63 12.73
C HIS A 115 14.57 -14.29 12.02
N THR A 116 13.64 -13.86 11.16
CA THR A 116 13.74 -12.56 10.49
C THR A 116 13.73 -11.40 11.48
N ARG A 117 12.93 -11.47 12.55
CA ARG A 117 12.92 -10.44 13.60
C ARG A 117 14.29 -10.28 14.28
N GLU A 118 14.90 -11.39 14.69
CA GLU A 118 16.22 -11.37 15.34
C GLU A 118 17.34 -10.94 14.38
N GLU A 119 17.21 -11.24 13.09
CA GLU A 119 18.12 -10.71 12.06
C GLU A 119 18.04 -9.18 11.97
N ILE A 120 16.84 -8.61 11.85
CA ILE A 120 16.66 -7.16 11.81
C ILE A 120 17.21 -6.52 13.10
N LYS A 121 16.94 -7.11 14.26
CA LYS A 121 17.44 -6.63 15.56
C LYS A 121 18.97 -6.54 15.61
N ARG A 122 19.68 -7.45 14.94
CA ARG A 122 21.14 -7.38 14.77
C ARG A 122 21.52 -6.29 13.76
N ASN A 123 20.85 -6.24 12.61
CA ASN A 123 21.14 -5.28 11.54
C ASN A 123 20.93 -3.82 11.99
N VAL A 124 19.93 -3.54 12.82
CA VAL A 124 19.65 -2.18 13.35
C VAL A 124 20.79 -1.63 14.23
N LYS A 125 21.67 -2.49 14.76
CA LYS A 125 22.87 -2.05 15.51
C LYS A 125 23.93 -1.41 14.59
N SER A 126 24.01 -1.88 13.34
CA SER A 126 24.90 -1.35 12.30
C SER A 126 24.13 -1.30 10.97
N PRO A 127 23.21 -0.34 10.83
CA PRO A 127 22.23 -0.37 9.75
C PRO A 127 22.86 -0.11 8.39
N THR A 128 22.41 -0.89 7.41
CA THR A 128 22.70 -0.73 5.98
C THR A 128 21.41 -0.44 5.23
N SER A 129 21.48 -0.07 3.95
CA SER A 129 20.29 0.08 3.10
C SER A 129 19.46 -1.22 2.99
N GLN A 130 20.08 -2.38 3.20
CA GLN A 130 19.47 -3.70 3.09
C GLN A 130 18.93 -4.24 4.43
N CYS A 131 18.95 -3.42 5.50
CA CYS A 131 18.58 -3.83 6.87
C CYS A 131 17.20 -4.51 6.98
N PHE A 132 16.27 -4.16 6.09
CA PHE A 132 14.87 -4.63 6.10
C PHE A 132 14.47 -5.41 4.84
N ASP A 133 15.42 -5.75 3.96
CA ASP A 133 15.09 -6.34 2.64
C ASP A 133 14.30 -7.64 2.76
N GLU A 134 14.69 -8.53 3.69
CA GLU A 134 14.02 -9.82 3.84
C GLU A 134 12.61 -9.67 4.42
N ALA A 135 12.46 -8.84 5.45
CA ALA A 135 11.16 -8.51 6.02
C ALA A 135 10.24 -7.85 4.99
N GLN A 136 10.79 -6.95 4.16
CA GLN A 136 10.02 -6.28 3.12
C GLN A 136 9.50 -7.27 2.05
N LYS A 137 10.30 -8.28 1.67
CA LYS A 137 9.85 -9.35 0.77
C LYS A 137 8.72 -10.19 1.39
N ILE A 138 8.87 -10.55 2.66
CA ILE A 138 7.85 -11.33 3.38
C ILE A 138 6.52 -10.57 3.43
N VAL A 139 6.57 -9.29 3.82
CA VAL A 139 5.37 -8.42 3.89
C VAL A 139 4.76 -8.17 2.52
N TYR A 140 5.58 -7.98 1.48
CA TYR A 140 5.09 -7.89 0.10
C TYR A 140 4.33 -9.17 -0.29
N GLY A 141 4.91 -10.34 -0.04
CA GLY A 141 4.27 -11.63 -0.32
C GLY A 141 3.01 -11.86 0.52
N LEU A 142 2.94 -11.34 1.74
CA LEU A 142 1.74 -11.37 2.57
C LEU A 142 0.61 -10.56 1.94
N MET A 143 0.89 -9.31 1.55
CA MET A 143 -0.08 -8.47 0.84
C MET A 143 -0.52 -9.11 -0.48
N GLU A 144 0.42 -9.70 -1.24
CA GLU A 144 0.15 -10.34 -2.53
C GLU A 144 -0.75 -11.57 -2.41
N ARG A 145 -0.60 -12.37 -1.34
CA ARG A 145 -1.41 -13.60 -1.15
C ARG A 145 -2.74 -13.36 -0.46
N ASP A 146 -2.86 -12.31 0.36
CA ASP A 146 -4.07 -12.06 1.15
C ASP A 146 -4.80 -10.79 0.73
N SER A 147 -4.27 -9.62 1.05
CA SER A 147 -5.01 -8.36 0.90
C SER A 147 -5.22 -7.96 -0.56
N TYR A 148 -4.28 -8.27 -1.46
CA TYR A 148 -4.34 -7.91 -2.88
C TYR A 148 -5.46 -8.65 -3.64
N PRO A 149 -5.62 -9.99 -3.55
CA PRO A 149 -6.77 -10.68 -4.11
C PRO A 149 -8.10 -10.24 -3.52
N ARG A 150 -8.12 -9.82 -2.24
CA ARG A 150 -9.32 -9.25 -1.60
C ARG A 150 -9.64 -7.86 -2.16
N PHE A 151 -8.63 -7.01 -2.36
CA PHE A 151 -8.74 -5.71 -3.01
C PHE A 151 -9.34 -5.82 -4.43
N LEU A 152 -8.84 -6.72 -5.27
CA LEU A 152 -9.35 -6.90 -6.63
C LEU A 152 -10.80 -7.40 -6.68
N ARG A 153 -11.24 -8.12 -5.64
CA ARG A 153 -12.64 -8.57 -5.51
C ARG A 153 -13.54 -7.54 -4.82
N SER A 154 -12.95 -6.49 -4.23
CA SER A 154 -13.68 -5.48 -3.48
C SER A 154 -14.59 -4.64 -4.37
N GLU A 155 -15.72 -4.20 -3.81
CA GLU A 155 -16.62 -3.27 -4.49
C GLU A 155 -15.92 -1.93 -4.78
N MET A 156 -14.90 -1.57 -4.00
CA MET A 156 -14.11 -0.36 -4.22
C MET A 156 -13.41 -0.39 -5.58
N TYR A 157 -12.74 -1.50 -5.91
CA TYR A 157 -12.05 -1.64 -7.20
C TYR A 157 -13.03 -1.83 -8.36
N LYS A 158 -14.08 -2.64 -8.18
CA LYS A 158 -15.10 -2.85 -9.23
C LYS A 158 -15.85 -1.57 -9.59
N THR A 159 -16.32 -0.82 -8.59
CA THR A 159 -17.03 0.46 -8.81
C THR A 159 -16.13 1.47 -9.52
N LEU A 160 -14.81 1.45 -9.23
CA LEU A 160 -13.84 2.29 -9.92
C LEU A 160 -13.74 1.94 -11.41
N LEU A 161 -13.59 0.66 -11.74
CA LEU A 161 -13.56 0.19 -13.13
C LEU A 161 -14.86 0.52 -13.88
N GLU A 162 -16.02 0.28 -13.28
CA GLU A 162 -17.33 0.59 -13.86
C GLU A 162 -17.50 2.08 -14.15
N SER A 163 -17.10 2.94 -13.20
CA SER A 163 -17.13 4.39 -13.39
C SER A 163 -16.24 4.83 -14.55
N LEU A 164 -15.03 4.27 -14.65
CA LEU A 164 -14.10 4.63 -15.73
C LEU A 164 -14.61 4.12 -17.07
N ALA A 165 -15.23 2.94 -17.12
CA ALA A 165 -15.86 2.42 -18.33
C ALA A 165 -17.03 3.30 -18.80
N ALA A 166 -17.88 3.77 -17.88
CA ALA A 166 -18.96 4.71 -18.20
C ALA A 166 -18.42 6.05 -18.72
N ASP A 167 -17.40 6.61 -18.06
CA ASP A 167 -16.75 7.88 -18.48
C ASP A 167 -16.08 7.75 -19.88
N ASN A 168 -15.61 6.55 -20.26
CA ASN A 168 -15.05 6.29 -21.60
C ASN A 168 -16.12 6.08 -22.67
N ALA A 169 -17.27 5.48 -22.35
CA ALA A 169 -18.36 5.26 -23.29
C ALA A 169 -19.14 6.56 -23.64
N GLN A 170 -18.94 7.62 -22.85
CA GLN A 170 -19.55 8.95 -23.06
C GLN A 170 -18.63 9.93 -23.80
N ARG A 171 -17.39 9.52 -24.14
CA ARG A 171 -16.44 10.28 -24.96
C ARG A 171 -16.52 9.86 -26.41
#